data_AF-A0A9Q3EJP7-F1
#
_entry.id   AF-A0A9Q3EJP7-F1
#
_cell.length_a   1.000
_cell.length_b   1.000
_cell.length_c   1.000
_cell.angle_alpha   90.00
_cell.angle_beta   90.00
_cell.angle_gamma   90.00
#
_symmetry.space_group_name_H-M   'P 1'
#
loop_
_entity.id
_entity.type
_entity.pdbx_description
1 polymer ?
#
loop_
_entity_poly.entity_id
_entity_poly.type
_entity_poly.pdbx_seq_one_letter_code
_entity_poly.pdbx_strand_id
1 'polypeptide(L)'
;MPKISAQKQAIKDLRLMCLITRIEENGINIAEGTYWQENRDSEDLLQAHNSSQLYSLALHLTMHSRYLSRPAKTIANHAYNIDGLFQMRDDDFKQAMRTSKEGFIYIYNKIKDHSSFQNQSTCKQLPIAHQLALTLERLGSNGNAGLVGKFARNFNVGRGMVVLITRQVIQAINSYEEEYINWPNSHRRCEISQVMQQEGFDGCVGFINGTTFPLCQKPAWQGEVYFDCKKVYSINAQVLCDCDKRIISIMAGWPGSCADSMVYKNPHKFFDLGQYLLADSAYPLNEHLIPAYRAPAANARINADFNYCLAKSRVRNEHTIGILKGRWASLREMRLHLNGREDIQPYMKWIKSCCILHNMLSQIEDLWVQLDNEVHQELQRGHPNDAPTANAKKGEGKMCRT
;
A
#
# COMPACT_ATOMS: atom_id res chain seq x y z
N MET A 1 -23.00 -6.66 -11.36
CA MET A 1 -24.13 -6.21 -10.51
C MET A 1 -23.58 -5.83 -9.13
N PRO A 2 -23.93 -4.66 -8.56
CA PRO A 2 -23.45 -4.28 -7.24
C PRO A 2 -23.99 -5.28 -6.20
N LYS A 3 -23.09 -5.82 -5.36
CA LYS A 3 -23.48 -6.71 -4.26
C LYS A 3 -24.37 -5.91 -3.29
N ILE A 4 -25.66 -6.24 -3.26
CA ILE A 4 -26.59 -5.73 -2.26
C ILE A 4 -26.11 -6.26 -0.90
N SER A 5 -26.00 -5.40 0.11
CA SER A 5 -25.60 -5.85 1.45
C SER A 5 -26.64 -6.83 2.01
N ALA A 6 -26.23 -7.81 2.81
CA ALA A 6 -27.14 -8.79 3.40
C ALA A 6 -28.33 -8.12 4.13
N GLN A 7 -28.09 -6.98 4.78
CA GLN A 7 -29.13 -6.16 5.39
C GLN A 7 -30.10 -5.56 4.36
N LYS A 8 -29.60 -4.98 3.26
CA LYS A 8 -30.47 -4.44 2.21
C LYS A 8 -31.30 -5.54 1.55
N GLN A 9 -30.76 -6.75 1.41
CA GLN A 9 -31.51 -7.90 0.90
C GLN A 9 -32.59 -8.33 1.89
N ALA A 10 -32.24 -8.49 3.17
CA ALA A 10 -33.22 -8.83 4.22
C ALA A 10 -34.34 -7.79 4.35
N ILE A 11 -34.05 -6.49 4.23
CA ILE A 11 -35.06 -5.43 4.22
C ILE A 11 -36.01 -5.57 3.02
N LYS A 12 -35.48 -5.89 1.83
CA LYS A 12 -36.32 -6.12 0.64
C LYS A 12 -37.22 -7.33 0.83
N ASP A 13 -36.66 -8.43 1.32
CA ASP A 13 -37.39 -9.67 1.52
C ASP A 13 -38.50 -9.49 2.57
N LEU A 14 -38.20 -8.84 3.70
CA LEU A 14 -39.18 -8.55 4.75
C LEU A 14 -40.29 -7.59 4.27
N ARG A 15 -39.97 -6.58 3.46
CA ARG A 15 -40.98 -5.70 2.85
C ARG A 15 -41.93 -6.46 1.93
N LEU A 16 -41.39 -7.39 1.14
CA LEU A 16 -42.19 -8.23 0.25
C LEU A 16 -43.10 -9.16 1.06
N MET A 17 -42.59 -9.77 2.13
CA MET A 17 -43.39 -10.62 3.02
C MET A 17 -44.51 -9.83 3.70
N CYS A 18 -44.24 -8.64 4.24
CA CYS A 18 -45.28 -7.77 4.80
C CYS A 18 -46.39 -7.46 3.78
N LEU A 19 -46.03 -7.23 2.51
CA LEU A 19 -46.99 -6.92 1.46
C LEU A 19 -47.89 -8.12 1.15
N ILE A 20 -47.29 -9.31 0.96
CA ILE A 20 -47.99 -10.56 0.65
C ILE A 20 -48.98 -10.91 1.75
N THR A 21 -48.53 -10.93 3.00
CA THR A 21 -49.40 -11.29 4.14
C THR A 21 -50.56 -10.31 4.30
N ARG A 22 -50.36 -9.01 4.01
CA ARG A 22 -51.42 -8.00 4.08
C ARG A 22 -52.47 -8.14 2.97
N ILE A 23 -52.07 -8.61 1.78
CA ILE A 23 -52.99 -8.95 0.69
C ILE A 23 -53.83 -10.16 1.07
N GLU A 24 -53.20 -11.19 1.63
CA GLU A 24 -53.87 -12.41 2.09
C GLU A 24 -54.84 -12.15 3.25
N GLU A 25 -54.48 -11.28 4.20
CA GLU A 25 -55.32 -10.94 5.37
C GLU A 25 -56.48 -9.99 5.03
N ASN A 26 -56.37 -9.12 4.02
CA ASN A 26 -57.39 -8.10 3.71
C ASN A 26 -58.20 -8.36 2.43
N GLY A 27 -57.83 -9.35 1.61
CA GLY A 27 -58.58 -9.68 0.38
C GLY A 27 -58.66 -8.55 -0.66
N ILE A 28 -57.65 -7.67 -0.72
CA ILE A 28 -57.64 -6.49 -1.61
C ILE A 28 -56.68 -6.69 -2.79
N ASN A 29 -57.21 -6.45 -3.99
CA ASN A 29 -56.50 -6.41 -5.26
C ASN A 29 -55.63 -5.14 -5.36
N ILE A 30 -54.37 -5.27 -5.75
CA ILE A 30 -53.38 -4.18 -5.68
C ILE A 30 -53.58 -3.23 -6.86
N ALA A 31 -54.09 -2.02 -6.60
CA ALA A 31 -53.85 -0.86 -7.44
C ALA A 31 -52.86 0.07 -6.74
N GLU A 32 -51.86 0.47 -7.50
CA GLU A 32 -50.67 1.28 -7.26
C GLU A 32 -50.63 2.22 -6.03
N GLY A 33 -49.46 2.19 -5.38
CA GLY A 33 -48.75 3.39 -4.98
C GLY A 33 -49.21 4.09 -3.71
N THR A 34 -48.47 3.90 -2.61
CA THR A 34 -48.16 5.01 -1.69
C THR A 34 -46.95 4.70 -0.82
N TYR A 35 -46.09 5.73 -0.71
CA TYR A 35 -44.93 5.85 0.16
C TYR A 35 -45.31 5.68 1.64
N TRP A 36 -44.53 4.90 2.40
CA TRP A 36 -44.62 4.88 3.86
C TRP A 36 -43.84 6.05 4.46
N GLN A 37 -44.53 6.97 5.12
CA GLN A 37 -43.93 7.97 6.02
C GLN A 37 -43.62 7.34 7.37
N GLU A 38 -42.43 7.67 7.88
CA GLU A 38 -41.92 7.30 9.20
C GLU A 38 -42.76 7.96 10.31
N ASN A 39 -43.21 7.17 11.29
CA ASN A 39 -43.42 7.69 12.63
C ASN A 39 -43.07 6.64 13.68
N ARG A 40 -42.41 7.15 14.73
CA ARG A 40 -41.96 6.47 15.94
C ARG A 40 -43.16 5.98 16.72
N ASP A 41 -43.05 4.81 17.34
CA ASP A 41 -42.94 4.71 18.80
C ASP A 41 -42.62 3.26 19.19
N SER A 42 -41.75 3.15 20.19
CA SER A 42 -41.18 1.91 20.70
C SER A 42 -41.80 1.61 22.05
N GLU A 43 -42.83 0.75 22.11
CA GLU A 43 -43.22 0.07 23.36
C GLU A 43 -44.14 -1.16 23.23
N ASP A 44 -44.28 -1.79 22.05
CA ASP A 44 -45.03 -3.05 21.90
C ASP A 44 -44.08 -4.24 21.68
N LEU A 45 -43.42 -4.71 22.74
CA LEU A 45 -42.38 -5.75 22.63
C LEU A 45 -42.81 -7.19 22.96
N LEU A 46 -44.07 -7.49 23.29
CA LEU A 46 -44.44 -8.88 23.68
C LEU A 46 -45.82 -9.42 23.22
N GLN A 47 -46.51 -8.83 22.24
CA GLN A 47 -47.86 -9.31 21.82
C GLN A 47 -48.12 -9.28 20.29
N ALA A 48 -47.18 -9.75 19.46
CA ALA A 48 -47.48 -9.94 18.04
C ALA A 48 -48.37 -11.19 17.86
N HIS A 49 -49.66 -10.99 17.60
CA HIS A 49 -50.65 -12.08 17.51
C HIS A 49 -51.05 -12.45 16.06
N ASN A 50 -50.50 -11.78 15.03
CA ASN A 50 -50.64 -12.16 13.63
C ASN A 50 -49.33 -12.07 12.83
N SER A 51 -49.30 -12.75 11.68
CA SER A 51 -48.15 -12.85 10.77
C SER A 51 -47.68 -11.50 10.26
N SER A 52 -48.61 -10.59 9.96
CA SER A 52 -48.32 -9.22 9.49
C SER A 52 -47.57 -8.39 10.54
N GLN A 53 -47.95 -8.47 11.82
CA GLN A 53 -47.25 -7.82 12.92
C GLN A 53 -45.84 -8.40 13.14
N LEU A 54 -45.67 -9.71 13.01
CA LEU A 54 -44.35 -10.35 13.13
C LEU A 54 -43.37 -9.89 12.04
N TYR A 55 -43.81 -9.83 10.78
CA TYR A 55 -42.96 -9.33 9.69
C TYR A 55 -42.69 -7.83 9.82
N SER A 56 -43.68 -7.04 10.24
CA SER A 56 -43.49 -5.61 10.53
C SER A 56 -42.45 -5.39 11.64
N LEU A 57 -42.52 -6.16 12.71
CA LEU A 57 -41.55 -6.12 13.81
C LEU A 57 -40.16 -6.55 13.33
N ALA A 58 -40.06 -7.64 12.57
CA ALA A 58 -38.79 -8.10 12.00
C ALA A 58 -38.18 -7.05 11.05
N LEU A 59 -39.00 -6.37 10.24
CA LEU A 59 -38.58 -5.27 9.37
C LEU A 59 -38.09 -4.08 10.20
N HIS A 60 -38.83 -3.69 11.24
CA HIS A 60 -38.44 -2.62 12.14
C HIS A 60 -37.09 -2.93 12.80
N LEU A 61 -36.92 -4.12 13.38
CA LEU A 61 -35.68 -4.56 13.99
C LEU A 61 -34.53 -4.59 12.99
N THR A 62 -34.77 -5.04 11.76
CA THR A 62 -33.74 -5.11 10.71
C THR A 62 -33.32 -3.72 10.21
N MET A 63 -34.26 -2.78 10.12
CA MET A 63 -33.98 -1.38 9.74
C MET A 63 -33.18 -0.64 10.83
N HIS A 64 -33.40 -0.99 12.11
CA HIS A 64 -32.78 -0.30 13.24
C HIS A 64 -31.55 -1.03 13.80
N SER A 65 -31.33 -2.27 13.40
CA SER A 65 -30.12 -3.03 13.73
C SER A 65 -28.99 -2.69 12.78
N ARG A 66 -27.82 -2.29 13.31
CA ARG A 66 -26.62 -2.06 12.49
C ARG A 66 -26.07 -3.34 11.85
N TYR A 67 -26.35 -4.50 12.44
CA TYR A 67 -25.89 -5.82 11.99
C TYR A 67 -27.00 -6.86 12.15
N LEU A 68 -27.29 -7.63 11.10
CA LEU A 68 -28.24 -8.76 11.13
C LEU A 68 -27.77 -9.91 12.02
N SER A 69 -26.46 -10.09 12.13
CA SER A 69 -25.83 -11.07 13.00
C SER A 69 -24.65 -10.37 13.66
N ARG A 70 -24.65 -10.29 15.00
CA ARG A 70 -23.43 -9.87 15.70
C ARG A 70 -22.41 -11.00 15.54
N PRO A 71 -21.20 -10.71 15.02
CA PRO A 71 -20.10 -11.67 15.12
C PRO A 71 -19.94 -12.05 16.59
N ALA A 72 -19.73 -13.33 16.87
CA ALA A 72 -19.40 -13.79 18.21
C ALA A 72 -18.29 -12.91 18.78
N LYS A 73 -18.47 -12.44 20.03
CA LYS A 73 -17.46 -11.63 20.73
C LYS A 73 -16.16 -12.43 20.70
N THR A 74 -15.14 -11.90 20.03
CA THR A 74 -13.80 -12.50 20.10
C THR A 74 -13.33 -12.31 21.53
N ILE A 75 -13.22 -13.41 22.28
CA ILE A 75 -12.65 -13.38 23.63
C ILE A 75 -11.15 -13.14 23.43
N ALA A 76 -10.68 -11.91 23.64
CA ALA A 76 -9.27 -11.61 23.69
C ALA A 76 -8.73 -12.24 24.99
N ASN A 77 -8.32 -13.50 24.88
CA ASN A 77 -7.72 -14.22 25.99
C ASN A 77 -6.33 -13.62 26.24
N HIS A 78 -6.24 -12.78 27.26
CA HIS A 78 -5.03 -12.16 27.81
C HIS A 78 -4.46 -10.98 27.00
N ALA A 79 -3.96 -9.98 27.73
CA ALA A 79 -3.20 -8.87 27.18
C ALA A 79 -1.95 -9.41 26.46
N TYR A 80 -1.67 -8.90 25.27
CA TYR A 80 -0.48 -9.28 24.52
C TYR A 80 0.79 -8.92 25.29
N ASN A 81 1.73 -9.87 25.35
CA ASN A 81 2.97 -9.73 26.11
C ASN A 81 4.02 -8.96 25.31
N ILE A 82 4.05 -7.63 25.48
CA ILE A 82 5.07 -6.77 24.86
C ILE A 82 6.46 -7.07 25.44
N ASP A 83 6.57 -7.38 26.72
CA ASP A 83 7.87 -7.71 27.33
C ASP A 83 8.47 -8.97 26.70
N GLY A 84 7.63 -9.97 26.43
CA GLY A 84 8.02 -11.18 25.70
C GLY A 84 8.50 -10.90 24.27
N LEU A 85 7.94 -9.89 23.59
CA LEU A 85 8.44 -9.43 22.29
C LEU A 85 9.86 -8.88 22.43
N PHE A 86 10.14 -8.02 23.42
CA PHE A 86 11.48 -7.45 23.63
C PHE A 86 12.51 -8.44 24.21
N GLN A 87 12.06 -9.53 24.83
CA GLN A 87 12.91 -10.63 25.29
C GLN A 87 13.37 -11.55 24.16
N MET A 88 12.82 -11.44 22.95
CA MET A 88 13.29 -12.19 21.78
C MET A 88 14.76 -11.88 21.48
N ARG A 89 15.47 -12.83 20.86
CA ARG A 89 16.80 -12.59 20.28
C ARG A 89 16.69 -11.50 19.21
N ASP A 90 17.74 -10.73 19.01
CA ASP A 90 17.69 -9.57 18.13
C ASP A 90 17.37 -9.94 16.67
N ASP A 91 17.87 -11.08 16.19
CA ASP A 91 17.53 -11.61 14.86
C ASP A 91 16.05 -11.97 14.72
N ASP A 92 15.48 -12.63 15.75
CA ASP A 92 14.07 -13.02 15.75
C ASP A 92 13.17 -11.78 15.82
N PHE A 93 13.53 -10.81 16.67
CA PHE A 93 12.85 -9.52 16.77
C PHE A 93 12.91 -8.78 15.43
N LYS A 94 14.09 -8.69 14.83
CA LYS A 94 14.30 -8.01 13.55
C LYS A 94 13.56 -8.69 12.41
N GLN A 95 13.47 -10.02 12.41
CA GLN A 95 12.67 -10.75 11.43
C GLN A 95 11.16 -10.49 11.61
N ALA A 96 10.67 -10.41 12.85
CA ALA A 96 9.25 -10.18 13.14
C ALA A 96 8.84 -8.73 12.89
N MET A 97 9.57 -7.78 13.46
CA MET A 97 9.25 -6.34 13.44
C MET A 97 9.83 -5.61 12.24
N ARG A 98 10.71 -6.25 11.45
CA ARG A 98 11.43 -5.68 10.30
C ARG A 98 12.40 -4.53 10.66
N THR A 99 12.68 -4.37 11.95
CA THR A 99 13.58 -3.38 12.55
C THR A 99 14.21 -3.97 13.80
N SER A 100 15.40 -3.48 14.16
CA SER A 100 16.05 -3.65 15.46
C SER A 100 15.17 -3.14 16.62
N LYS A 101 15.52 -3.50 17.85
CA LYS A 101 14.83 -3.00 19.05
C LYS A 101 14.99 -1.48 19.18
N GLU A 102 16.18 -0.97 18.86
CA GLU A 102 16.51 0.45 18.82
C GLU A 102 15.64 1.18 17.79
N GLY A 103 15.51 0.63 16.59
CA GLY A 103 14.67 1.20 15.54
C GLY A 103 13.18 1.15 15.87
N PHE A 104 12.73 0.09 16.54
CA PHE A 104 11.37 0.03 17.07
C PHE A 104 11.11 1.15 18.09
N ILE A 105 12.02 1.34 19.05
CA ILE A 105 11.91 2.39 20.08
C ILE A 105 11.96 3.78 19.44
N TYR A 106 12.81 3.96 18.42
CA TYR A 106 12.88 5.20 17.64
C TYR A 106 11.53 5.55 16.98
N ILE A 107 10.94 4.60 16.25
CA ILE A 107 9.63 4.80 15.60
C ILE A 107 8.55 5.04 16.65
N TYR A 108 8.53 4.26 17.73
CA TYR A 108 7.59 4.42 18.84
C TYR A 108 7.64 5.84 19.42
N ASN A 109 8.85 6.35 19.72
CA ASN A 109 9.01 7.68 20.28
C ASN A 109 8.57 8.80 19.32
N LYS A 110 8.70 8.59 18.00
CA LYS A 110 8.18 9.52 17.00
C LYS A 110 6.64 9.54 16.98
N ILE A 111 5.98 8.40 17.06
CA ILE A 111 4.53 8.33 16.83
C ILE A 111 3.67 8.40 18.11
N LYS A 112 4.22 8.13 19.29
CA LYS A 112 3.44 7.92 20.54
C LYS A 112 2.48 9.08 20.90
N ASP A 113 2.83 10.31 20.56
CA ASP A 113 2.06 11.50 20.90
C ASP A 113 1.09 11.93 19.78
N HIS A 114 0.99 11.15 18.69
CA HIS A 114 0.16 11.50 17.55
C HIS A 114 -1.34 11.41 17.87
N SER A 115 -2.11 12.39 17.38
CA SER A 115 -3.55 12.53 17.67
C SER A 115 -4.41 11.34 17.22
N SER A 116 -3.94 10.52 16.26
CA SER A 116 -4.63 9.29 15.83
C SER A 116 -4.78 8.25 16.94
N PHE A 117 -3.95 8.32 17.98
CA PHE A 117 -4.00 7.45 19.16
C PHE A 117 -4.82 8.06 20.30
N GLN A 118 -5.39 9.24 20.11
CA GLN A 118 -6.33 9.82 21.07
C GLN A 118 -7.75 9.38 20.71
N ASN A 119 -8.54 8.96 21.70
CA ASN A 119 -9.95 8.66 21.52
C ASN A 119 -10.74 9.23 22.71
N GLN A 120 -11.87 9.85 22.42
CA GLN A 120 -12.82 10.38 23.42
C GLN A 120 -13.74 9.28 23.98
N SER A 121 -13.48 8.01 23.65
CA SER A 121 -14.24 6.87 24.13
C SER A 121 -13.86 6.49 25.56
N THR A 122 -14.85 5.94 26.26
CA THR A 122 -14.70 5.32 27.59
C THR A 122 -13.91 4.00 27.55
N CYS A 123 -13.69 3.41 26.37
CA CYS A 123 -12.88 2.19 26.21
C CYS A 123 -11.39 2.53 26.17
N LYS A 124 -10.61 1.89 27.05
CA LYS A 124 -9.14 1.98 27.03
C LYS A 124 -8.60 1.53 25.67
N GLN A 125 -7.76 2.34 25.06
CA GLN A 125 -7.05 1.96 23.84
C GLN A 125 -5.99 0.90 24.14
N LEU A 126 -5.66 0.13 23.10
CA LEU A 126 -4.53 -0.79 23.14
C LEU A 126 -3.21 0.00 23.27
N PRO A 127 -2.21 -0.49 24.03
CA PRO A 127 -0.91 0.18 24.12
C PRO A 127 -0.32 0.46 22.74
N ILE A 128 0.27 1.66 22.55
CA ILE A 128 0.79 2.09 21.24
C ILE A 128 1.91 1.16 20.76
N ALA A 129 2.75 0.64 21.67
CA ALA A 129 3.78 -0.35 21.32
C ALA A 129 3.16 -1.62 20.70
N HIS A 130 2.03 -2.09 21.23
CA HIS A 130 1.31 -3.22 20.66
C HIS A 130 0.69 -2.87 19.30
N GLN A 131 0.13 -1.68 19.16
CA GLN A 131 -0.38 -1.18 17.87
C GLN A 131 0.72 -1.11 16.80
N LEU A 132 1.90 -0.62 17.18
CA LEU A 132 3.08 -0.52 16.33
C LEU A 132 3.59 -1.90 15.93
N ALA A 133 3.78 -2.81 16.89
CA ALA A 133 4.25 -4.18 16.63
C ALA A 133 3.37 -4.92 15.62
N LEU A 134 2.05 -4.87 15.83
CA LEU A 134 1.07 -5.46 14.90
C LEU A 134 1.21 -4.85 13.50
N THR A 135 1.36 -3.53 13.41
CA THR A 135 1.43 -2.84 12.12
C THR A 135 2.73 -3.16 11.39
N LEU A 136 3.88 -3.14 12.08
CA LEU A 136 5.17 -3.47 11.49
C LEU A 136 5.23 -4.92 10.98
N GLU A 137 4.78 -5.90 11.78
CA GLU A 137 4.71 -7.29 11.34
C GLU A 137 3.80 -7.44 10.11
N ARG A 138 2.70 -6.68 10.07
CA ARG A 138 1.77 -6.68 8.94
C ARG A 138 2.35 -6.03 7.68
N LEU A 139 3.06 -4.91 7.78
CA LEU A 139 3.80 -4.29 6.67
C LEU A 139 4.92 -5.23 6.16
N GLY A 140 5.52 -5.99 7.07
CA GLY A 140 6.55 -6.98 6.82
C GLY A 140 6.08 -8.34 6.31
N SER A 141 4.77 -8.55 6.11
CA SER A 141 4.20 -9.86 5.76
C SER A 141 3.53 -9.85 4.39
N ASN A 142 3.64 -10.95 3.65
CA ASN A 142 2.94 -11.18 2.38
C ASN A 142 2.30 -12.58 2.33
N GLY A 143 1.62 -12.92 1.24
CA GLY A 143 1.03 -14.24 1.08
C GLY A 143 0.06 -14.61 2.21
N ASN A 144 0.09 -15.88 2.63
CA ASN A 144 -0.73 -16.36 3.75
C ASN A 144 -0.32 -15.76 5.11
N ALA A 145 0.92 -15.26 5.24
CA ALA A 145 1.34 -14.55 6.45
C ALA A 145 0.65 -13.19 6.60
N GLY A 146 0.30 -12.54 5.48
CA GLY A 146 -0.41 -11.25 5.45
C GLY A 146 -1.92 -11.30 5.75
N LEU A 147 -2.47 -12.47 6.14
CA LEU A 147 -3.90 -12.60 6.43
C LEU A 147 -4.29 -11.92 7.75
N VAL A 148 -5.31 -11.06 7.71
CA VAL A 148 -5.86 -10.34 8.89
C VAL A 148 -6.17 -11.28 10.07
N GLY A 149 -6.69 -12.48 9.78
CA GLY A 149 -6.99 -13.48 10.81
C GLY A 149 -5.77 -14.03 11.54
N LYS A 150 -4.58 -14.00 10.93
CA LYS A 150 -3.33 -14.43 11.56
C LYS A 150 -2.88 -13.41 12.60
N PHE A 151 -2.84 -12.12 12.23
CA PHE A 151 -2.54 -11.04 13.17
C PHE A 151 -3.56 -10.97 14.32
N ALA A 152 -4.86 -11.16 14.02
CA ALA A 152 -5.89 -11.19 15.04
C ALA A 152 -5.61 -12.23 16.15
N ARG A 153 -5.15 -13.43 15.77
CA ARG A 153 -4.78 -14.49 16.72
C ARG A 153 -3.44 -14.22 17.40
N ASN A 154 -2.41 -13.85 16.64
CA ASN A 154 -1.05 -13.67 17.18
C ASN A 154 -0.95 -12.49 18.15
N PHE A 155 -1.76 -11.45 17.94
CA PHE A 155 -1.77 -10.23 18.74
C PHE A 155 -2.97 -10.15 19.70
N ASN A 156 -3.78 -11.20 19.83
CA ASN A 156 -4.96 -11.24 20.70
C ASN A 156 -5.94 -10.06 20.49
N VAL A 157 -6.21 -9.69 19.23
CA VAL A 157 -7.13 -8.60 18.88
C VAL A 157 -8.22 -9.06 17.90
N GLY A 158 -9.36 -8.38 17.89
CA GLY A 158 -10.41 -8.64 16.91
C GLY A 158 -9.97 -8.33 15.47
N ARG A 159 -10.49 -9.05 14.46
CA ARG A 159 -10.13 -8.82 13.04
C ARG A 159 -10.34 -7.38 12.58
N GLY A 160 -11.43 -6.75 12.99
CA GLY A 160 -11.69 -5.33 12.69
C GLY A 160 -10.69 -4.38 13.35
N MET A 161 -10.20 -4.75 14.54
CA MET A 161 -9.18 -3.99 15.27
C MET A 161 -7.83 -4.02 14.55
N VAL A 162 -7.43 -5.16 13.98
CA VAL A 162 -6.22 -5.24 13.13
C VAL A 162 -6.25 -4.19 12.02
N VAL A 163 -7.37 -4.07 11.30
CA VAL A 163 -7.51 -3.10 10.20
C VAL A 163 -7.49 -1.67 10.72
N LEU A 164 -8.19 -1.40 11.82
CA LEU A 164 -8.26 -0.08 12.44
C LEU A 164 -6.89 0.41 12.92
N ILE A 165 -6.19 -0.42 13.71
CA ILE A 165 -4.86 -0.15 14.26
C ILE A 165 -3.87 0.13 13.14
N THR A 166 -3.82 -0.75 12.13
CA THR A 166 -2.91 -0.56 10.99
C THR A 166 -3.15 0.79 10.30
N ARG A 167 -4.41 1.19 10.13
CA ARG A 167 -4.74 2.48 9.52
C ARG A 167 -4.30 3.66 10.40
N GLN A 168 -4.47 3.58 11.72
CA GLN A 168 -4.05 4.62 12.66
C GLN A 168 -2.53 4.78 12.68
N VAL A 169 -1.79 3.68 12.76
CA VAL A 169 -0.32 3.70 12.77
C VAL A 169 0.23 4.19 11.42
N ILE A 170 -0.32 3.72 10.28
CA ILE A 170 0.05 4.26 8.95
C ILE A 170 -0.20 5.76 8.86
N GLN A 171 -1.32 6.24 9.41
CA GLN A 171 -1.61 7.68 9.43
C GLN A 171 -0.58 8.45 10.27
N ALA A 172 -0.20 7.93 11.44
CA ALA A 172 0.82 8.54 12.30
C ALA A 172 2.22 8.51 11.69
N ILE A 173 2.57 7.48 10.92
CA ILE A 173 3.84 7.43 10.17
C ILE A 173 3.82 8.44 9.03
N ASN A 174 2.70 8.54 8.31
CA ASN A 174 2.58 9.42 7.15
C ASN A 174 2.58 10.91 7.49
N SER A 175 2.35 11.31 8.75
CA SER A 175 2.52 12.71 9.16
C SER A 175 3.98 13.18 9.08
N TYR A 176 4.93 12.24 9.00
CA TYR A 176 6.36 12.50 8.83
C TYR A 176 6.82 12.49 7.36
N GLU A 177 5.89 12.50 6.39
CA GLU A 177 6.24 12.49 4.96
C GLU A 177 7.20 13.64 4.59
N GLU A 178 6.91 14.86 5.03
CA GLU A 178 7.74 16.04 4.70
C GLU A 178 9.13 16.01 5.34
N GLU A 179 9.30 15.35 6.49
CA GLU A 179 10.60 15.21 7.18
C GLU A 179 11.49 14.15 6.52
N TYR A 180 10.90 13.04 6.06
CA TYR A 180 11.68 11.90 5.55
C TYR A 180 11.72 11.77 4.04
N ILE A 181 10.66 12.18 3.33
CA ILE A 181 10.58 12.15 1.86
C ILE A 181 10.51 13.58 1.37
N ASN A 182 11.68 14.22 1.27
CA ASN A 182 11.83 15.55 0.73
C ASN A 182 12.95 15.59 -0.30
N TRP A 183 12.84 16.59 -1.18
CA TRP A 183 13.88 16.91 -2.13
C TRP A 183 15.13 17.41 -1.39
N PRO A 184 16.34 16.90 -1.71
CA PRO A 184 17.57 17.32 -1.04
C PRO A 184 17.80 18.81 -1.21
N ASN A 185 18.29 19.47 -0.15
CA ASN A 185 18.72 20.87 -0.22
C ASN A 185 19.97 21.04 -1.11
N SER A 186 20.32 22.28 -1.44
CA SER A 186 21.43 22.56 -2.38
C SER A 186 22.78 21.99 -1.90
N HIS A 187 23.06 22.05 -0.59
CA HIS A 187 24.28 21.45 -0.01
C HIS A 187 24.33 19.94 -0.25
N ARG A 188 23.25 19.24 0.07
CA ARG A 188 23.14 17.79 -0.13
C ARG A 188 23.20 17.42 -1.61
N ARG A 189 22.61 18.21 -2.50
CA ARG A 189 22.73 18.00 -3.96
C ARG A 189 24.17 18.15 -4.44
N CYS A 190 24.93 19.08 -3.88
CA CYS A 190 26.35 19.24 -4.18
C CYS A 190 27.16 18.00 -3.76
N GLU A 191 26.94 17.47 -2.55
CA GLU A 191 27.56 16.22 -2.09
C GLU A 191 27.25 15.05 -3.03
N ILE A 192 25.97 14.86 -3.39
CA ILE A 192 25.55 13.80 -4.31
C ILE A 192 26.26 13.96 -5.66
N SER A 193 26.28 15.18 -6.22
CA SER A 193 26.95 15.46 -7.49
C SER A 193 28.44 15.19 -7.44
N GLN A 194 29.13 15.47 -6.33
CA GLN A 194 30.55 15.16 -6.15
C GLN A 194 30.81 13.65 -6.16
N VAL A 195 29.95 12.86 -5.51
CA VAL A 195 30.03 11.39 -5.57
C VAL A 195 29.79 10.90 -6.99
N MET A 196 28.76 11.43 -7.66
CA MET A 196 28.42 11.02 -9.02
C MET A 196 29.44 11.45 -10.08
N GLN A 197 30.14 12.57 -9.86
CA GLN A 197 31.24 13.02 -10.71
C GLN A 197 32.38 11.99 -10.78
N GLN A 198 32.67 11.29 -9.68
CA GLN A 198 33.67 10.21 -9.65
C GLN A 198 33.26 9.01 -10.51
N GLU A 199 31.97 8.86 -10.81
CA GLU A 199 31.43 7.83 -11.71
C GLU A 199 31.26 8.33 -13.15
N GLY A 200 31.63 9.57 -13.44
CA GLY A 200 31.50 10.20 -14.75
C GLY A 200 30.16 10.91 -15.00
N PHE A 201 29.34 11.11 -13.96
CA PHE A 201 28.03 11.76 -14.03
C PHE A 201 28.02 13.07 -13.24
N ASP A 202 28.81 14.04 -13.68
CA ASP A 202 28.83 15.38 -13.09
C ASP A 202 27.45 16.05 -13.23
N GLY A 203 26.98 16.73 -12.18
CA GLY A 203 25.63 17.31 -12.08
C GLY A 203 24.52 16.33 -11.72
N CYS A 204 24.78 15.03 -11.61
CA CYS A 204 23.74 14.06 -11.22
C CYS A 204 23.39 14.20 -9.73
N VAL A 205 22.11 14.42 -9.43
CA VAL A 205 21.60 14.60 -8.05
C VAL A 205 20.70 13.46 -7.59
N GLY A 206 20.63 12.37 -8.35
CA GLY A 206 19.90 11.17 -7.98
C GLY A 206 19.40 10.35 -9.18
N PHE A 207 18.55 9.40 -8.86
CA PHE A 207 18.06 8.39 -9.80
C PHE A 207 16.55 8.33 -9.78
N ILE A 208 15.97 7.96 -10.92
CA ILE A 208 14.54 7.71 -11.06
C ILE A 208 14.30 6.33 -11.67
N ASN A 209 13.26 5.65 -11.17
CA ASN A 209 12.86 4.36 -11.71
C ASN A 209 11.37 4.09 -11.47
N GLY A 210 10.76 3.43 -12.43
CA GLY A 210 9.40 2.89 -12.29
C GLY A 210 9.41 1.60 -11.47
N THR A 211 8.34 1.35 -10.73
CA THR A 211 8.14 0.08 -10.02
C THR A 211 6.68 -0.24 -9.85
N THR A 212 6.32 -1.51 -10.00
CA THR A 212 4.95 -1.97 -9.79
C THR A 212 4.81 -2.69 -8.45
N PHE A 213 3.68 -2.47 -7.78
CA PHE A 213 3.28 -3.13 -6.54
C PHE A 213 2.14 -4.11 -6.86
N PRO A 214 2.41 -5.43 -6.90
CA PRO A 214 1.40 -6.43 -7.23
C PRO A 214 0.24 -6.44 -6.25
N LEU A 215 -0.95 -6.72 -6.77
CA LEU A 215 -2.19 -6.91 -6.03
C LEU A 215 -2.46 -8.41 -5.90
N CYS A 216 -2.97 -8.85 -4.74
CA CYS A 216 -3.28 -10.27 -4.53
C CYS A 216 -4.45 -10.78 -5.39
N GLN A 217 -5.23 -9.89 -5.99
CA GLN A 217 -6.41 -10.22 -6.79
C GLN A 217 -6.71 -9.14 -7.82
N LYS A 218 -7.48 -9.51 -8.85
CA LYS A 218 -8.04 -8.56 -9.83
C LYS A 218 -8.90 -7.50 -9.11
N PRO A 219 -8.66 -6.20 -9.34
CA PRO A 219 -9.55 -5.15 -8.85
C PRO A 219 -10.97 -5.31 -9.36
N ALA A 220 -11.95 -5.04 -8.50
CA ALA A 220 -13.35 -4.98 -8.93
C ALA A 220 -13.64 -3.68 -9.70
N TRP A 221 -12.90 -2.61 -9.41
CA TRP A 221 -12.96 -1.34 -10.13
C TRP A 221 -11.92 -1.29 -11.25
N GLN A 222 -12.39 -1.22 -12.50
CA GLN A 222 -11.56 -1.09 -13.70
C GLN A 222 -10.37 -2.08 -13.76
N GLY A 223 -10.59 -3.35 -13.39
CA GLY A 223 -9.51 -4.32 -13.23
C GLY A 223 -8.57 -4.49 -14.42
N GLU A 224 -9.05 -4.27 -15.66
CA GLU A 224 -8.21 -4.39 -16.86
C GLU A 224 -7.07 -3.37 -16.90
N VAL A 225 -7.27 -2.14 -16.42
CA VAL A 225 -6.20 -1.12 -16.46
C VAL A 225 -5.08 -1.42 -15.46
N TYR A 226 -5.33 -2.28 -14.48
CA TYR A 226 -4.32 -2.70 -13.52
C TYR A 226 -3.52 -3.92 -13.99
N PHE A 227 -3.91 -4.57 -15.09
CA PHE A 227 -3.19 -5.71 -15.64
C PHE A 227 -1.98 -5.21 -16.44
N ASP A 228 -0.78 -5.47 -15.94
CA ASP A 228 0.45 -4.95 -16.51
C ASP A 228 1.08 -5.87 -17.58
N CYS A 229 2.16 -5.40 -18.20
CA CYS A 229 2.90 -6.17 -19.21
C CYS A 229 3.55 -7.45 -18.67
N LYS A 230 3.64 -7.62 -17.35
CA LYS A 230 4.11 -8.84 -16.67
C LYS A 230 2.97 -9.81 -16.37
N LYS A 231 1.76 -9.53 -16.87
CA LYS A 231 0.54 -10.33 -16.67
C LYS A 231 0.15 -10.42 -15.19
N VAL A 232 0.40 -9.35 -14.43
CA VAL A 232 0.04 -9.25 -13.02
C VAL A 232 -0.82 -8.00 -12.81
N TYR A 233 -1.78 -8.08 -11.90
CA TYR A 233 -2.51 -6.89 -11.45
C TYR A 233 -1.62 -6.08 -10.51
N SER A 234 -1.34 -4.82 -10.81
CA SER A 234 -0.40 -4.03 -10.03
C SER A 234 -0.72 -2.53 -10.02
N ILE A 235 -0.20 -1.83 -9.02
CA ILE A 235 -0.18 -0.36 -8.95
C ILE A 235 1.21 0.11 -9.37
N ASN A 236 1.31 0.99 -10.36
CA ASN A 236 2.57 1.60 -10.75
C ASN A 236 2.92 2.78 -9.82
N ALA A 237 4.20 2.93 -9.56
CA ALA A 237 4.80 4.03 -8.83
C ALA A 237 6.17 4.39 -9.38
N GLN A 238 6.54 5.65 -9.22
CA GLN A 238 7.86 6.16 -9.53
C GLN A 238 8.60 6.49 -8.23
N VAL A 239 9.80 5.94 -8.08
CA VAL A 239 10.67 6.16 -6.91
C VAL A 239 11.90 6.94 -7.34
N LEU A 240 12.17 8.04 -6.62
CA LEU A 240 13.42 8.77 -6.74
C LEU A 240 14.28 8.50 -5.50
N CYS A 241 15.56 8.25 -5.70
CA CYS A 241 16.52 8.10 -4.61
C CYS A 241 17.83 8.82 -4.90
N ASP A 242 18.57 9.15 -3.84
CA ASP A 242 19.93 9.67 -3.95
C ASP A 242 20.99 8.54 -4.02
N CYS A 243 22.27 8.92 -3.99
CA CYS A 243 23.39 7.98 -4.02
C CYS A 243 23.50 7.09 -2.76
N ASP A 244 22.85 7.47 -1.66
CA ASP A 244 22.88 6.77 -0.38
C ASP A 244 21.62 5.93 -0.16
N LYS A 245 20.89 5.62 -1.25
CA LYS A 245 19.66 4.81 -1.23
C LYS A 245 18.54 5.47 -0.38
N ARG A 246 18.59 6.78 -0.13
CA ARG A 246 17.51 7.52 0.54
C ARG A 246 16.43 7.87 -0.47
N ILE A 247 15.16 7.57 -0.15
CA ILE A 247 14.03 7.88 -1.03
C ILE A 247 13.68 9.37 -0.88
N ILE A 248 13.85 10.16 -1.95
CA ILE A 248 13.64 11.62 -1.92
C ILE A 248 12.27 12.03 -2.47
N SER A 249 11.65 11.16 -3.28
CA SER A 249 10.30 11.37 -3.80
C SER A 249 9.65 10.05 -4.21
N ILE A 250 8.33 9.96 -4.02
CA ILE A 250 7.51 8.82 -4.44
C ILE A 250 6.20 9.30 -5.04
N MET A 251 5.92 8.89 -6.27
CA MET A 251 4.63 9.09 -6.92
C MET A 251 3.97 7.75 -7.20
N ALA A 252 2.99 7.37 -6.38
CA ALA A 252 2.27 6.10 -6.49
C ALA A 252 0.78 6.30 -6.81
N GLY A 253 0.11 5.22 -7.21
CA GLY A 253 -1.35 5.19 -7.40
C GLY A 253 -1.81 5.14 -8.86
N TRP A 254 -0.88 4.99 -9.80
CA TRP A 254 -1.22 4.79 -11.21
C TRP A 254 -1.55 3.32 -11.49
N PRO A 255 -2.43 3.02 -12.46
CA PRO A 255 -2.67 1.65 -12.89
C PRO A 255 -1.39 0.98 -13.42
N GLY A 256 -1.23 -0.33 -13.17
CA GLY A 256 -0.05 -1.10 -13.57
C GLY A 256 0.21 -1.13 -15.08
N SER A 257 -0.82 -0.93 -15.92
CA SER A 257 -0.65 -0.81 -17.37
C SER A 257 0.01 0.50 -17.81
N CYS A 258 0.04 1.54 -16.96
CA CYS A 258 0.61 2.83 -17.31
C CYS A 258 2.13 2.72 -17.47
N ALA A 259 2.66 3.23 -18.59
CA ALA A 259 4.08 3.37 -18.81
C ALA A 259 4.70 4.38 -17.84
N ASP A 260 5.95 4.13 -17.44
CA ASP A 260 6.66 4.94 -16.44
C ASP A 260 6.82 6.41 -16.87
N SER A 261 6.95 6.67 -18.17
CA SER A 261 6.97 8.01 -18.74
C SER A 261 5.69 8.81 -18.52
N MET A 262 4.53 8.15 -18.40
CA MET A 262 3.25 8.81 -18.13
C MET A 262 3.09 9.18 -16.65
N VAL A 263 3.78 8.46 -15.76
CA VAL A 263 3.81 8.77 -14.32
C VAL A 263 4.73 9.95 -14.04
N TYR A 264 5.79 10.11 -14.83
CA TYR A 264 6.75 11.21 -14.69
C TYR A 264 6.09 12.58 -14.86
N LYS A 265 6.31 13.44 -13.87
CA LYS A 265 6.03 14.88 -13.95
C LYS A 265 7.31 15.65 -13.73
N ASN A 266 7.67 16.52 -14.69
CA ASN A 266 8.94 17.24 -14.64
C ASN A 266 9.00 18.22 -13.45
N PRO A 267 9.92 18.03 -12.48
CA PRO A 267 10.06 18.90 -11.34
C PRO A 267 11.06 20.05 -11.62
N HIS A 268 10.86 20.86 -12.67
CA HIS A 268 11.77 21.96 -13.05
C HIS A 268 12.15 22.91 -11.88
N LYS A 269 11.29 23.05 -10.87
CA LYS A 269 11.49 23.98 -9.75
C LYS A 269 12.52 23.52 -8.71
N PHE A 270 13.06 22.32 -8.84
CA PHE A 270 13.86 21.68 -7.80
C PHE A 270 15.35 21.55 -8.12
N PHE A 271 15.75 21.83 -9.37
CA PHE A 271 17.13 21.67 -9.84
C PHE A 271 17.84 23.01 -9.94
N ASP A 272 19.11 23.05 -9.54
CA ASP A 272 20.02 24.14 -9.92
C ASP A 272 20.55 23.90 -11.36
N LEU A 273 21.17 24.92 -11.95
CA LEU A 273 21.72 24.83 -13.30
C LEU A 273 22.71 23.65 -13.42
N GLY A 274 22.52 22.83 -14.47
CA GLY A 274 23.36 21.66 -14.73
C GLY A 274 23.01 20.42 -13.92
N GLN A 275 22.01 20.49 -13.01
CA GLN A 275 21.58 19.33 -12.23
C GLN A 275 20.53 18.48 -12.96
N TYR A 276 20.66 17.16 -12.85
CA TYR A 276 19.75 16.20 -13.47
C TYR A 276 19.63 14.89 -12.70
N LEU A 277 18.66 14.05 -13.09
CA LEU A 277 18.49 12.69 -12.63
C LEU A 277 18.86 11.68 -13.72
N LEU A 278 19.37 10.52 -13.32
CA LEU A 278 19.56 9.38 -14.22
C LEU A 278 18.34 8.46 -14.25
N ALA A 279 17.92 8.06 -15.45
CA ALA A 279 16.70 7.32 -15.68
C ALA A 279 16.91 6.06 -16.54
N ASP A 280 15.97 5.13 -16.48
CA ASP A 280 15.96 4.05 -17.47
C ASP A 280 15.61 4.61 -18.85
N SER A 281 15.74 3.73 -19.84
CA SER A 281 15.43 4.12 -21.21
C SER A 281 13.96 4.49 -21.40
N ALA A 282 13.01 4.02 -20.58
CA ALA A 282 11.57 4.27 -20.71
C ALA A 282 11.17 5.74 -20.46
N TYR A 283 12.03 6.55 -19.83
CA TYR A 283 11.80 7.97 -19.60
C TYR A 283 12.20 8.88 -20.78
N PRO A 284 11.59 10.08 -20.89
CA PRO A 284 11.97 11.07 -21.91
C PRO A 284 13.24 11.84 -21.51
N LEU A 285 14.08 12.17 -22.49
CA LEU A 285 15.20 13.10 -22.30
C LEU A 285 14.67 14.52 -22.09
N ASN A 286 15.19 15.21 -21.07
CA ASN A 286 14.99 16.65 -20.87
C ASN A 286 16.16 17.26 -20.07
N GLU A 287 16.12 18.57 -19.81
CA GLU A 287 17.17 19.32 -19.11
C GLU A 287 17.56 18.71 -17.75
N HIS A 288 16.63 18.09 -17.02
CA HIS A 288 16.87 17.54 -15.69
C HIS A 288 16.73 16.01 -15.65
N LEU A 289 16.70 15.34 -16.80
CA LEU A 289 16.52 13.89 -16.87
C LEU A 289 17.29 13.28 -18.04
N ILE A 290 18.28 12.45 -17.71
CA ILE A 290 19.10 11.74 -18.68
C ILE A 290 18.75 10.25 -18.65
N PRO A 291 17.98 9.74 -19.65
CA PRO A 291 17.68 8.33 -19.78
C PRO A 291 18.80 7.57 -20.49
N ALA A 292 18.82 6.24 -20.31
CA ALA A 292 19.60 5.35 -21.16
C ALA A 292 19.13 5.42 -22.64
N TYR A 293 20.04 5.25 -23.59
CA TYR A 293 19.69 5.12 -25.00
C TYR A 293 18.83 3.88 -25.25
N ARG A 294 17.80 4.01 -26.09
CA ARG A 294 17.01 2.87 -26.63
C ARG A 294 17.58 2.38 -27.94
N ALA A 295 17.32 1.12 -28.28
CA ALA A 295 17.57 0.62 -29.64
C ALA A 295 16.75 1.42 -30.68
N PRO A 296 17.30 1.70 -31.87
CA PRO A 296 18.60 1.24 -32.37
C PRO A 296 19.80 2.09 -31.94
N ALA A 297 19.60 3.29 -31.36
CA ALA A 297 20.69 4.18 -30.96
C ALA A 297 21.63 3.53 -29.94
N ALA A 298 21.10 2.70 -29.04
CA ALA A 298 21.87 1.92 -28.07
C ALA A 298 22.89 0.94 -28.71
N ASN A 299 22.75 0.62 -30.00
CA ASN A 299 23.65 -0.31 -30.69
C ASN A 299 24.97 0.35 -31.13
N ALA A 300 25.04 1.68 -31.14
CA ALA A 300 26.30 2.39 -31.37
C ALA A 300 27.22 2.16 -30.17
N ARG A 301 28.50 1.83 -30.44
CA ARG A 301 29.46 1.45 -29.38
C ARG A 301 29.52 2.45 -28.23
N ILE A 302 29.64 3.74 -28.55
CA ILE A 302 29.68 4.82 -27.55
C ILE A 302 28.42 4.90 -26.68
N ASN A 303 27.24 4.65 -27.27
CA ASN A 303 25.96 4.66 -26.54
C ASN A 303 25.81 3.39 -25.68
N ALA A 304 26.34 2.26 -26.14
CA ALA A 304 26.39 1.03 -25.36
C ALA A 304 27.31 1.19 -24.14
N ASP A 305 28.50 1.79 -24.33
CA ASP A 305 29.43 2.08 -23.25
C ASP A 305 28.84 3.08 -22.24
N PHE A 306 28.16 4.14 -22.72
CA PHE A 306 27.39 5.05 -21.86
C PHE A 306 26.30 4.32 -21.06
N ASN A 307 25.49 3.50 -21.73
CA ASN A 307 24.43 2.73 -21.09
C ASN A 307 24.98 1.76 -20.04
N TYR A 308 26.16 1.18 -20.27
CA TYR A 308 26.83 0.32 -19.30
C TYR A 308 27.21 1.11 -18.02
N CYS A 309 27.85 2.26 -18.15
CA CYS A 309 28.18 3.12 -17.02
C CYS A 309 26.91 3.61 -16.29
N LEU A 310 25.90 4.04 -17.04
CA LEU A 310 24.63 4.50 -16.49
C LEU A 310 23.91 3.38 -15.73
N ALA A 311 23.89 2.16 -16.29
CA ALA A 311 23.30 0.99 -15.63
C ALA A 311 24.02 0.70 -14.31
N LYS A 312 25.36 0.68 -14.32
CA LYS A 312 26.19 0.47 -13.12
C LYS A 312 25.86 1.46 -12.00
N SER A 313 25.73 2.75 -12.32
CA SER A 313 25.35 3.76 -11.34
C SER A 313 23.90 3.61 -10.86
N ARG A 314 22.97 3.30 -11.79
CA ARG A 314 21.53 3.14 -11.50
C ARG A 314 21.17 1.93 -10.66
N VAL A 315 22.04 0.92 -10.56
CA VAL A 315 21.87 -0.24 -9.67
C VAL A 315 21.47 0.19 -8.25
N ARG A 316 21.94 1.36 -7.77
CA ARG A 316 21.54 1.93 -6.47
C ARG A 316 20.02 2.10 -6.32
N ASN A 317 19.33 2.54 -7.36
CA ASN A 317 17.87 2.73 -7.31
C ASN A 317 17.14 1.38 -7.30
N GLU A 318 17.60 0.44 -8.13
CA GLU A 318 17.06 -0.91 -8.14
C GLU A 318 17.26 -1.60 -6.78
N HIS A 319 18.42 -1.44 -6.16
CA HIS A 319 18.71 -1.89 -4.81
C HIS A 319 17.80 -1.21 -3.78
N THR A 320 17.60 0.11 -3.88
CA THR A 320 16.70 0.85 -2.97
C THR A 320 15.29 0.27 -3.00
N ILE A 321 14.75 0.03 -4.20
CA ILE A 321 13.43 -0.58 -4.40
C ILE A 321 13.42 -2.03 -3.90
N GLY A 322 14.49 -2.79 -4.15
CA GLY A 322 14.67 -4.16 -3.68
C GLY A 322 14.65 -4.28 -2.16
N ILE A 323 15.44 -3.45 -1.47
CA ILE A 323 15.49 -3.33 -0.01
C ILE A 323 14.12 -2.94 0.54
N LEU A 324 13.47 -1.92 -0.06
CA LEU A 324 12.15 -1.47 0.34
C LEU A 324 11.12 -2.61 0.30
N LYS A 325 11.02 -3.33 -0.83
CA LYS A 325 10.10 -4.46 -0.99
C LYS A 325 10.52 -5.70 -0.21
N GLY A 326 11.81 -5.83 0.12
CA GLY A 326 12.34 -6.90 0.95
C GLY A 326 11.99 -6.76 2.41
N ARG A 327 12.27 -5.59 2.98
CA ARG A 327 11.94 -5.24 4.36
C ARG A 327 10.43 -5.21 4.56
N TRP A 328 9.70 -4.56 3.66
CA TRP A 328 8.24 -4.43 3.72
C TRP A 328 7.58 -5.37 2.72
N ALA A 329 7.61 -6.67 3.03
CA ALA A 329 7.17 -7.72 2.11
C ALA A 329 5.71 -7.55 1.63
N SER A 330 4.85 -6.85 2.37
CA SER A 330 3.48 -6.53 1.92
C SER A 330 3.43 -5.79 0.58
N LEU A 331 4.50 -5.10 0.18
CA LEU A 331 4.63 -4.44 -1.12
C LEU A 331 4.86 -5.42 -2.29
N ARG A 332 5.27 -6.66 -2.01
CA ARG A 332 5.43 -7.72 -3.03
C ARG A 332 4.08 -8.30 -3.45
N GLU A 333 3.07 -8.20 -2.60
CA GLU A 333 1.70 -8.63 -2.86
C GLU A 333 0.74 -7.91 -1.90
N MET A 334 0.17 -6.80 -2.35
CA MET A 334 -0.71 -5.98 -1.52
C MET A 334 -2.10 -6.61 -1.39
N ARG A 335 -2.52 -6.78 -0.12
CA ARG A 335 -3.78 -7.46 0.27
C ARG A 335 -4.84 -6.48 0.76
N LEU A 336 -5.12 -5.48 -0.05
CA LEU A 336 -6.24 -4.55 0.13
C LEU A 336 -7.30 -4.84 -0.95
N HIS A 337 -8.48 -4.22 -0.84
CA HIS A 337 -9.55 -4.38 -1.82
C HIS A 337 -9.70 -3.09 -2.61
N LEU A 338 -9.63 -3.18 -3.94
CA LEU A 338 -9.83 -2.04 -4.84
C LEU A 338 -11.21 -2.18 -5.50
N ASN A 339 -12.24 -1.67 -4.82
CA ASN A 339 -13.64 -1.74 -5.23
C ASN A 339 -14.17 -0.41 -5.79
N GLY A 340 -13.50 0.70 -5.46
CA GLY A 340 -13.78 2.03 -5.97
C GLY A 340 -12.50 2.86 -6.13
N ARG A 341 -12.67 4.10 -6.61
CA ARG A 341 -11.56 5.06 -6.80
C ARG A 341 -10.96 5.50 -5.47
N GLU A 342 -11.80 5.64 -4.46
CA GLU A 342 -11.46 6.02 -3.09
C GLU A 342 -10.50 5.02 -2.42
N ASP A 343 -10.55 3.74 -2.84
CA ASP A 343 -9.73 2.68 -2.29
C ASP A 343 -8.25 2.80 -2.70
N ILE A 344 -7.91 3.59 -3.72
CA ILE A 344 -6.50 3.89 -4.10
C ILE A 344 -5.78 4.61 -2.96
N GLN A 345 -6.47 5.48 -2.22
CA GLN A 345 -5.86 6.28 -1.15
C GLN A 345 -5.23 5.41 -0.06
N PRO A 346 -5.91 4.38 0.48
CA PRO A 346 -5.28 3.37 1.34
C PRO A 346 -4.00 2.73 0.79
N TYR A 347 -3.96 2.36 -0.51
CA TYR A 347 -2.75 1.81 -1.12
C TYR A 347 -1.60 2.81 -1.12
N MET A 348 -1.87 4.04 -1.55
CA MET A 348 -0.86 5.12 -1.57
C MET A 348 -0.32 5.39 -0.16
N LYS A 349 -1.20 5.46 0.84
CA LYS A 349 -0.80 5.67 2.24
C LYS A 349 0.07 4.53 2.75
N TRP A 350 -0.23 3.29 2.38
CA TRP A 350 0.54 2.10 2.75
C TRP A 350 1.93 2.09 2.09
N ILE A 351 2.01 2.40 0.80
CA ILE A 351 3.29 2.50 0.08
C ILE A 351 4.15 3.61 0.69
N LYS A 352 3.57 4.80 0.90
CA LYS A 352 4.27 5.94 1.51
C LYS A 352 4.80 5.62 2.91
N SER A 353 4.02 4.96 3.76
CA SER A 353 4.47 4.61 5.11
C SER A 353 5.68 3.68 5.06
N CYS A 354 5.73 2.75 4.12
CA CYS A 354 6.89 1.87 3.93
C CYS A 354 8.13 2.66 3.49
N CYS A 355 7.98 3.65 2.60
CA CYS A 355 9.07 4.54 2.18
C CYS A 355 9.58 5.42 3.33
N ILE A 356 8.68 5.98 4.13
CA ILE A 356 9.02 6.79 5.31
C ILE A 356 9.79 5.94 6.32
N LEU A 357 9.29 4.74 6.63
CA LEU A 357 9.98 3.80 7.52
C LEU A 357 11.35 3.39 6.99
N HIS A 358 11.50 3.20 5.67
CA HIS A 358 12.81 2.93 5.06
C HIS A 358 13.82 4.05 5.38
N ASN A 359 13.44 5.31 5.16
CA ASN A 359 14.32 6.45 5.45
C ASN A 359 14.56 6.66 6.96
N MET A 360 13.53 6.49 7.80
CA MET A 360 13.65 6.57 9.26
C MET A 360 14.68 5.58 9.78
N LEU A 361 14.61 4.33 9.32
CA LEU A 361 15.52 3.26 9.74
C LEU A 361 16.91 3.41 9.13
N SER A 362 17.01 3.88 7.89
CA SER A 362 18.30 4.17 7.25
C SER A 362 19.10 5.24 8.02
N GLN A 363 18.42 6.26 8.53
CA GLN A 363 19.04 7.35 9.29
C GLN A 363 19.72 6.89 10.60
N ILE A 364 19.23 5.81 11.21
CA ILE A 364 19.81 5.21 12.42
C ILE A 364 20.65 3.97 12.12
N GLU A 365 21.03 3.78 10.85
CA GLU A 365 21.84 2.65 10.37
C GLU A 365 21.20 1.27 10.64
N ASP A 366 19.88 1.21 10.82
CA ASP A 366 19.15 -0.05 10.84
C ASP A 366 18.96 -0.51 9.40
N LEU A 367 19.95 -1.26 8.89
CA LEU A 367 19.98 -1.78 7.52
C LEU A 367 19.29 -3.14 7.40
N TRP A 368 18.64 -3.38 6.25
CA TRP A 368 18.00 -4.67 5.93
C TRP A 368 18.94 -5.52 5.07
N VAL A 369 19.82 -6.26 5.74
CA VAL A 369 21.01 -6.87 5.14
C VAL A 369 20.72 -8.14 4.31
N GLN A 370 19.56 -8.80 4.49
CA GLN A 370 19.25 -10.08 3.84
C GLN A 370 19.29 -10.04 2.30
N LEU A 371 19.09 -8.88 1.65
CA LEU A 371 19.15 -8.73 0.19
C LEU A 371 20.44 -8.10 -0.33
N ASP A 372 21.12 -7.26 0.47
CA ASP A 372 22.36 -6.61 0.01
C ASP A 372 23.46 -7.67 -0.25
N ASN A 373 23.47 -8.77 0.53
CA ASN A 373 24.45 -9.86 0.37
C ASN A 373 24.21 -10.74 -0.86
N GLU A 374 22.95 -11.08 -1.18
CA GLU A 374 22.64 -11.91 -2.36
C GLU A 374 22.93 -11.15 -3.67
N VAL A 375 22.60 -9.86 -3.71
CA VAL A 375 22.84 -9.03 -4.90
C VAL A 375 24.32 -8.61 -5.02
N HIS A 376 25.04 -8.35 -3.91
CA HIS A 376 26.50 -8.17 -3.96
C HIS A 376 27.21 -9.41 -4.53
N GLN A 377 26.76 -10.61 -4.15
CA GLN A 377 27.33 -11.86 -4.67
C GLN A 377 27.03 -12.07 -6.17
N GLU A 378 25.89 -11.61 -6.68
CA GLU A 378 25.59 -11.62 -8.12
C GLU A 378 26.44 -10.59 -8.88
N LEU A 379 26.65 -9.39 -8.33
CA LEU A 379 27.47 -8.34 -8.94
C LEU A 379 28.96 -8.72 -9.02
N GLN A 380 29.47 -9.46 -8.04
CA GLN A 380 30.85 -9.98 -8.07
C GLN A 380 31.04 -11.16 -9.05
N ARG A 381 29.96 -11.82 -9.49
CA ARG A 381 30.00 -12.95 -10.44
C ARG A 381 29.93 -12.52 -11.92
N GLY A 382 29.57 -11.27 -12.22
CA GLY A 382 29.51 -10.78 -13.60
C GLY A 382 30.90 -10.55 -14.22
N HIS A 383 31.43 -11.53 -14.95
CA HIS A 383 32.58 -11.37 -15.86
C HIS A 383 32.17 -10.67 -17.19
N PRO A 384 33.12 -10.11 -17.97
CA PRO A 384 32.86 -9.09 -19.01
C PRO A 384 32.07 -9.53 -20.25
N ASN A 385 31.65 -10.79 -20.36
CA ASN A 385 31.06 -11.33 -21.58
C ASN A 385 29.53 -11.46 -21.56
N ASP A 386 28.88 -11.21 -20.44
CA ASP A 386 27.42 -11.22 -20.36
C ASP A 386 26.90 -9.78 -20.27
N ALA A 387 26.90 -9.09 -21.41
CA ALA A 387 26.04 -7.94 -21.56
C ALA A 387 24.59 -8.38 -21.25
N PRO A 388 23.83 -7.68 -20.40
CA PRO A 388 22.42 -7.96 -20.28
C PRO A 388 21.81 -7.71 -21.65
N THR A 389 21.42 -8.77 -22.35
CA THR A 389 20.61 -8.67 -23.55
C THR A 389 19.39 -7.85 -23.17
N ALA A 390 19.36 -6.61 -23.65
CA ALA A 390 18.19 -5.78 -23.63
C ALA A 390 17.07 -6.61 -24.26
N ASN A 391 16.16 -7.13 -23.43
CA ASN A 391 14.89 -7.63 -23.90
C ASN A 391 14.13 -6.43 -24.45
N ALA A 392 14.39 -6.16 -25.73
CA ALA A 392 13.58 -5.32 -26.56
C ALA A 392 12.16 -5.87 -26.45
N LYS A 393 11.30 -5.15 -25.72
CA LYS A 393 9.86 -5.33 -25.80
C LYS A 393 9.45 -5.09 -27.25
N LYS A 394 9.44 -6.15 -28.07
CA LYS A 394 8.73 -6.17 -29.34
C LYS A 394 7.24 -6.07 -29.01
N GLY A 395 6.72 -4.85 -29.06
CA GLY A 395 5.29 -4.62 -29.20
C GLY A 395 4.88 -5.01 -30.62
N GLU A 396 4.43 -6.25 -30.81
CA GLU A 396 3.58 -6.57 -31.95
C GLU A 396 2.14 -6.21 -31.55
N GLY A 397 1.67 -5.07 -32.06
CA GLY A 397 0.27 -4.71 -32.03
C GLY A 397 -0.52 -5.70 -32.87
N LYS A 398 -1.40 -6.49 -32.23
CA LYS A 398 -2.57 -7.03 -32.90
C LYS A 398 -3.79 -6.24 -32.45
N MET A 399 -4.20 -5.38 -33.37
CA MET A 399 -5.46 -4.66 -33.41
C MET A 399 -6.60 -5.69 -33.47
N CYS A 400 -7.31 -5.91 -32.36
CA CYS A 400 -8.61 -6.58 -32.40
C CYS A 400 -9.66 -5.54 -32.79
N ARG A 401 -10.14 -5.63 -34.03
CA ARG A 401 -11.37 -4.97 -34.47
C ARG A 401 -12.56 -5.66 -33.80
N THR A 402 -13.49 -4.82 -33.30
CA THR A 402 -14.92 -5.01 -33.01
C THR A 402 -15.40 -6.36 -32.49
#